data_AF-A0A2S9FY95-F1
#
_entry.id   AF-A0A2S9FY95-F1
#
_cell.length_a   1.000
_cell.length_b   1.000
_cell.length_c   1.000
_cell.angle_alpha   90.00
_cell.angle_beta   90.00
_cell.angle_gamma   90.00
#
_symmetry.space_group_name_H-M   'P 1'
#
loop_
_entity.id
_entity.type
_entity.pdbx_description
1 polymer ?
#
loop_
_entity_poly.entity_id
_entity_poly.type
_entity_poly.pdbx_seq_one_letter_code
_entity_poly.pdbx_strand_id
1 'polypeptide(L)' 'AMDPEGPQVAALLDAMILDYEAKWLDESIPALDGHTPRQAADAPTRRPDLIRLLDSFPTDAGRHAMNADRLRAALGLE' A
#
# COMPACT_ATOMS: atom_id res chain seq x y z
N ALA A 1 -12.17 -3.43 -30.31
CA ALA A 1 -12.45 -3.55 -28.87
C ALA A 1 -11.13 -3.48 -28.14
N MET A 2 -11.07 -2.86 -26.97
CA MET A 2 -9.89 -2.90 -26.10
C MET A 2 -9.84 -4.28 -25.45
N ASP A 3 -8.72 -4.99 -25.61
CA ASP A 3 -8.49 -6.26 -24.94
C ASP A 3 -8.27 -5.98 -23.44
N PRO A 4 -9.11 -6.49 -22.53
CA PRO A 4 -8.95 -6.27 -21.09
C PRO A 4 -7.63 -6.84 -20.55
N GLU A 5 -7.02 -7.80 -21.25
CA GLU A 5 -5.72 -8.40 -20.89
C GLU A 5 -4.57 -7.82 -21.75
N GLY A 6 -4.86 -6.77 -22.53
CA GLY A 6 -3.87 -6.12 -23.36
C GLY A 6 -2.81 -5.35 -22.54
N PRO A 7 -1.57 -5.20 -23.04
CA PRO A 7 -0.48 -4.55 -22.31
C PRO A 7 -0.78 -3.10 -21.90
N GLN A 8 -1.65 -2.43 -22.66
CA GLN A 8 -2.09 -1.05 -22.40
C GLN A 8 -2.96 -0.96 -21.15
N VAL A 9 -3.86 -1.94 -20.95
CA VAL A 9 -4.73 -2.02 -19.77
C VAL A 9 -3.90 -2.39 -18.54
N ALA A 10 -2.98 -3.35 -18.68
CA ALA A 10 -2.06 -3.73 -17.61
C ALA A 10 -1.22 -2.53 -17.12
N ALA A 11 -0.66 -1.73 -18.04
CA ALA A 11 0.11 -0.54 -17.69
C ALA A 11 -0.74 0.54 -17.00
N LEU A 12 -2.01 0.69 -17.41
CA LEU A 12 -2.93 1.62 -16.76
C LEU A 12 -3.28 1.15 -15.34
N LEU A 13 -3.56 -0.14 -15.16
CA LEU A 13 -3.83 -0.70 -13.83
C LEU A 13 -2.62 -0.54 -12.91
N ASP A 14 -1.42 -0.85 -13.40
CA ASP A 14 -0.16 -0.65 -12.66
C ASP A 14 0.01 0.81 -12.21
N ALA A 15 -0.23 1.78 -13.11
CA ALA A 15 -0.16 3.20 -12.76
C ALA A 15 -1.21 3.60 -11.71
N MET A 16 -2.43 3.06 -11.80
CA MET A 16 -3.50 3.33 -10.84
C MET A 16 -3.16 2.79 -9.44
N ILE A 17 -2.52 1.63 -9.35
CA ILE A 17 -2.15 1.05 -8.05
C ILE A 17 -1.03 1.85 -7.40
N LEU A 18 -0.04 2.30 -8.17
CA LEU A 18 1.04 3.12 -7.62
C LEU A 18 0.51 4.46 -7.08
N ASP A 19 -0.44 5.09 -7.79
CA ASP A 19 -1.13 6.29 -7.31
C ASP A 19 -1.97 6.00 -6.06
N TYR A 20 -2.68 4.86 -6.04
CA TYR A 20 -3.46 4.45 -4.88
C TYR A 20 -2.59 4.18 -3.65
N GLU A 21 -1.46 3.47 -3.80
CA GLU A 21 -0.49 3.25 -2.73
C GLU A 21 0.06 4.57 -2.19
N ALA A 22 0.43 5.50 -3.06
CA ALA A 22 0.95 6.81 -2.65
C ALA A 22 -0.08 7.60 -1.82
N LYS A 23 -1.36 7.57 -2.23
CA LYS A 23 -2.46 8.22 -1.49
C LYS A 23 -2.75 7.54 -0.16
N TRP A 24 -2.79 6.21 -0.16
CA TRP A 24 -3.05 5.42 1.03
C TRP A 24 -2.08 5.72 2.18
N LEU A 25 -0.81 6.06 1.88
CA LEU A 25 0.19 6.48 2.87
C LEU A 25 -0.20 7.76 3.65
N ASP A 26 -1.08 8.58 3.09
CA ASP A 26 -1.60 9.81 3.68
C ASP A 26 -3.07 9.69 4.15
N GLU A 27 -3.71 8.54 3.94
CA GLU A 27 -5.09 8.32 4.37
C GLU A 27 -5.14 7.92 5.85
N SER A 28 -6.11 8.48 6.57
CA SER A 28 -6.40 8.08 7.94
C SER A 28 -6.97 6.66 7.98
N ILE A 29 -6.29 5.76 8.69
CA ILE A 29 -6.68 4.34 8.75
C ILE A 29 -7.30 4.03 10.11
N PRO A 30 -8.54 3.52 10.17
CA PRO A 30 -9.18 3.13 11.43
C PRO A 30 -8.37 2.10 12.23
N ALA A 31 -7.71 1.16 11.56
CA ALA A 31 -6.83 0.17 12.19
C ALA A 31 -5.57 0.77 12.85
N LEU A 32 -5.21 2.02 12.51
CA LEU A 32 -4.11 2.78 13.10
C LEU A 32 -4.62 3.89 14.03
N ASP A 33 -5.78 3.68 14.66
CA ASP A 33 -6.42 4.67 15.53
C ASP A 33 -6.69 6.02 14.80
N GLY A 34 -7.03 5.94 13.51
CA GLY A 34 -7.29 7.10 12.65
C GLY A 34 -6.05 7.83 12.12
N HIS A 35 -4.84 7.33 12.40
CA HIS A 35 -3.60 7.91 11.90
C HIS A 35 -3.27 7.44 10.49
N THR A 36 -2.43 8.21 9.80
CA THR A 36 -1.89 7.80 8.51
C THR A 36 -0.74 6.80 8.68
N PRO A 37 -0.44 5.96 7.68
CA PRO A 37 0.74 5.11 7.68
C PRO A 37 2.04 5.87 7.95
N ARG A 38 2.21 7.06 7.36
CA ARG A 38 3.39 7.90 7.62
C ARG A 38 3.50 8.32 9.09
N GLN A 39 2.39 8.79 9.68
CA GLN A 39 2.36 9.14 11.09
C GLN A 39 2.64 7.95 12.01
N ALA A 40 2.14 6.76 11.66
CA ALA A 40 2.39 5.56 12.44
C ALA A 40 3.84 5.07 12.31
N ALA A 41 4.47 5.21 11.14
CA ALA A 41 5.86 4.86 10.93
C ALA A 41 6.81 5.74 11.76
N ASP A 42 6.54 7.03 11.85
CA ASP A 42 7.36 8.00 12.60
C ASP A 42 7.19 7.91 14.12
N ALA A 43 6.15 7.23 14.61
CA ALA A 43 5.85 7.10 16.04
C ALA A 43 6.23 5.71 16.58
N PRO A 44 7.28 5.58 17.43
CA PRO A 44 7.75 4.28 17.93
C PRO A 44 6.69 3.44 18.65
N THR A 45 5.74 4.08 19.32
CA THR A 45 4.64 3.42 20.04
C THR A 45 3.54 2.90 19.11
N ARG A 46 3.48 3.37 17.86
CA ARG A 46 2.43 3.05 16.87
C ARG A 46 2.93 2.22 15.71
N ARG A 47 4.24 2.28 15.44
CA ARG A 47 4.91 1.47 14.43
C ARG A 47 4.56 -0.03 14.50
N PRO A 48 4.42 -0.67 15.67
CA PRO A 48 4.02 -2.09 15.74
C PRO A 48 2.63 -2.38 15.14
N ASP A 49 1.66 -1.47 15.29
CA ASP A 49 0.33 -1.64 14.71
C ASP A 49 0.35 -1.50 13.20
N LEU A 50 1.17 -0.58 12.68
CA LEU A 50 1.42 -0.45 11.24
C LEU A 50 2.09 -1.71 10.66
N ILE A 51 3.11 -2.25 11.33
CA ILE A 51 3.77 -3.49 10.90
C ILE A 51 2.74 -4.64 10.85
N ARG A 52 1.93 -4.81 11.90
CA ARG A 52 0.88 -5.84 11.95
C ARG A 52 -0.16 -5.68 10.84
N LEU A 53 -0.53 -4.44 10.50
CA LEU A 53 -1.43 -4.17 9.37
C LEU A 53 -0.78 -4.59 8.05
N LEU A 54 0.47 -4.20 7.80
CA LEU A 54 1.21 -4.58 6.59
C LEU A 54 1.46 -6.10 6.50
N ASP A 55 1.60 -6.79 7.63
CA ASP A 55 1.74 -8.26 7.69
C ASP A 55 0.42 -8.99 7.36
N SER A 56 -0.73 -8.32 7.49
CA SER A 56 -2.03 -8.88 7.13
C SER A 56 -2.33 -8.84 5.63
N PHE A 57 -1.51 -8.13 4.85
CA PHE A 57 -1.72 -8.03 3.40
C PHE A 57 -1.41 -9.38 2.75
N PRO A 58 -2.21 -9.79 1.76
CA PRO A 58 -1.98 -11.06 1.08
C PRO A 58 -0.62 -11.04 0.37
N THR A 59 0.21 -12.06 0.60
CA THR A 59 1.51 -12.21 -0.07
C THR A 59 1.38 -12.50 -1.56
N ASP A 60 0.22 -12.98 -2.01
CA ASP A 60 -0.09 -13.25 -3.40
C ASP A 60 -1.22 -12.35 -3.91
N ALA A 61 -1.15 -11.04 -3.59
CA ALA A 61 -2.15 -10.07 -4.02
C ALA A 61 -2.26 -9.91 -5.56
N GLY A 62 -1.40 -10.61 -6.32
CA GLY A 62 -1.26 -10.44 -7.76
C GLY A 62 -0.55 -9.13 -8.13
N ARG A 63 -0.17 -9.01 -9.40
CA ARG A 63 0.52 -7.83 -9.93
C ARG A 63 -0.25 -6.53 -9.72
N HIS A 64 -1.58 -6.63 -9.70
CA HIS A 64 -2.48 -5.48 -9.74
C HIS A 64 -3.11 -5.11 -8.38
N ALA A 65 -2.43 -5.38 -7.28
CA ALA A 65 -2.88 -4.99 -5.93
C ALA A 65 -1.78 -4.25 -5.15
N MET A 66 -2.17 -3.70 -4.00
CA MET A 66 -1.23 -3.06 -3.08
C MET A 66 -0.15 -4.06 -2.64
N ASN A 67 1.10 -3.62 -2.71
CA ASN A 67 2.26 -4.42 -2.37
C ASN A 67 2.85 -3.94 -1.04
N ALA A 68 2.81 -4.83 -0.04
CA ALA A 68 3.26 -4.49 1.29
C ALA A 68 4.76 -4.15 1.37
N ASP A 69 5.59 -4.73 0.50
CA ASP A 69 7.03 -4.43 0.44
C ASP A 69 7.28 -3.02 -0.10
N ARG A 70 6.58 -2.62 -1.16
CA ARG A 70 6.63 -1.24 -1.68
C ARG A 70 6.20 -0.22 -0.61
N LEU A 71 5.16 -0.53 0.15
CA LEU A 71 4.71 0.32 1.26
C LEU A 71 5.75 0.40 2.37
N ARG A 72 6.37 -0.73 2.77
CA ARG A 72 7.46 -0.75 3.77
C ARG A 72 8.64 0.10 3.33
N ALA A 73 9.07 -0.04 2.07
CA ALA A 73 10.15 0.77 1.50
C ALA A 73 9.81 2.27 1.52
N ALA A 74 8.59 2.65 1.13
CA ALA A 74 8.13 4.04 1.16
C ALA A 74 8.04 4.63 2.58
N LEU A 75 7.92 3.78 3.61
CA LEU A 75 7.83 4.16 5.02
C LEU A 75 9.17 4.04 5.76
N GLY A 76 10.25 3.61 5.08
CA GLY A 76 11.57 3.42 5.69
C GLY A 76 11.61 2.30 6.72
N LEU A 77 10.83 1.23 6.49
CA LEU A 77 10.67 0.09 7.41
C LEU A 77 11.45 -1.17 6.97
N GLU A 78 12.46 -1.02 6.10
CA GLU A 78 13.34 -2.12 5.66
C GLU A 78 14.33 -2.58 6.73
#